data_AF-A0A821Q5D2-F1
#
_entry.id   AF-A0A821Q5D2-F1
#
_cell.length_a   1.000
_cell.length_b   1.000
_cell.length_c   1.000
_cell.angle_alpha   90.00
_cell.angle_beta   90.00
_cell.angle_gamma   90.00
#
_symmetry.space_group_name_H-M   'P 1'
#
loop_
_entity.id
_entity.type
_entity.pdbx_description
1 polymer ?
#
loop_
_entity_poly.entity_id
_entity_poly.type
_entity_poly.pdbx_seq_one_letter_code
_entity_poly.pdbx_strand_id
1 'polypeptide(L)'
;MKSATFKQPYYLHSHQHLIHKDLLETITIWFNVKKEYANEQRIENSEKITCITLAVYQSSEFVHYNEEKKQYTCLVGDAAFGVPFFRSLNNGILCSKKLSLCIHSCFSEYSSQTYRSGDLLTNLKFALKKTKNELHYLINWNKPLNAYNQYVHALANVEVIFAEKKAALLFATEVVNKITGTVPWQVNKWSPSKVEKFKQTKNDNNESEIIMNDDVDTMEMDDQNYELVQEFDLIT
;
A
#
# COMPACT_ATOMS: atom_id res chain seq x y z
N MET A 1 15.53 8.77 0.02
CA MET A 1 16.56 7.95 0.70
C MET A 1 17.43 7.12 -0.27
N LYS A 2 17.66 7.58 -1.51
CA LYS A 2 18.42 6.78 -2.51
C LYS A 2 19.90 6.56 -2.15
N SER A 3 20.42 7.40 -1.27
CA SER A 3 21.81 7.42 -0.80
C SER A 3 22.09 6.44 0.35
N ALA A 4 21.07 5.91 1.03
CA ALA A 4 21.27 4.94 2.10
C ALA A 4 21.55 3.56 1.48
N THR A 5 22.81 3.11 1.49
CA THR A 5 23.20 1.80 0.93
C THR A 5 23.63 0.85 2.03
N PHE A 6 23.81 -0.44 1.72
CA PHE A 6 24.36 -1.39 2.69
C PHE A 6 25.76 -0.98 3.20
N LYS A 7 26.59 -0.40 2.32
CA LYS A 7 27.95 0.08 2.66
C LYS A 7 27.92 1.41 3.43
N GLN A 8 26.91 2.23 3.19
CA GLN A 8 26.73 3.54 3.81
C GLN A 8 25.30 3.65 4.36
N PRO A 9 25.00 2.98 5.48
CA PRO A 9 23.68 3.00 6.09
C PRO A 9 23.41 4.36 6.72
N TYR A 10 22.13 4.72 6.82
CA TYR A 10 21.69 5.82 7.65
C TYR A 10 21.46 5.33 9.06
N TYR A 11 22.11 5.97 10.03
CA TYR A 11 21.90 5.68 11.44
C TYR A 11 20.74 6.51 11.97
N LEU A 12 19.82 5.87 12.70
CA LEU A 12 18.60 6.51 13.14
C LEU A 12 18.85 7.69 14.08
N HIS A 13 19.93 7.68 14.87
CA HIS A 13 20.27 8.78 15.78
C HIS A 13 20.88 9.99 15.04
N SER A 14 21.88 9.76 14.18
CA SER A 14 22.69 10.82 13.57
C SER A 14 22.13 11.35 12.26
N HIS A 15 21.31 10.55 11.56
CA HIS A 15 20.83 10.88 10.21
C HIS A 15 19.33 11.17 10.15
N GLN A 16 18.69 11.54 11.27
CA GLN A 16 17.25 11.85 11.32
C GLN A 16 16.83 12.90 10.29
N HIS A 17 17.67 13.92 10.10
CA HIS A 17 17.44 15.00 9.15
C HIS A 17 17.41 14.54 7.68
N LEU A 18 17.98 13.38 7.36
CA LEU A 18 17.98 12.77 6.02
C LEU A 18 16.80 11.82 5.80
N ILE A 19 16.02 11.52 6.84
CA ILE A 19 14.93 10.55 6.84
C ILE A 19 13.59 11.31 6.85
N HIS A 20 12.62 10.83 6.07
CA HIS A 20 11.29 11.43 6.05
C HIS A 20 10.60 11.27 7.42
N LYS A 21 9.97 12.33 7.93
CA LYS A 21 9.36 12.35 9.27
C LYS A 21 8.36 11.21 9.49
N ASP A 22 7.46 10.99 8.55
CA ASP A 22 6.46 9.91 8.64
C ASP A 22 7.08 8.51 8.71
N LEU A 23 8.21 8.31 8.02
CA LEU A 23 8.94 7.05 8.05
C LEU A 23 9.64 6.88 9.40
N LEU A 24 10.26 7.95 9.92
CA LEU A 24 10.90 7.94 11.22
C LEU A 24 9.89 7.57 12.31
N GLU A 25 8.70 8.19 12.28
CA GLU A 25 7.60 7.87 13.19
C GLU A 25 7.18 6.40 13.07
N THR A 26 7.01 5.90 11.85
CA THR A 26 6.63 4.49 11.60
C THR A 26 7.67 3.51 12.15
N ILE A 27 8.96 3.80 11.94
CA ILE A 27 10.08 2.99 12.45
C ILE A 27 10.10 3.01 13.98
N THR A 28 9.93 4.17 14.60
CA THR A 28 9.88 4.32 16.06
C THR A 28 8.73 3.52 16.67
N ILE A 29 7.52 3.64 16.11
CA ILE A 29 6.36 2.84 16.54
C ILE A 29 6.68 1.34 16.45
N TRP A 30 7.25 0.90 15.32
CA TRP A 30 7.59 -0.50 15.12
C TRP A 30 8.60 -1.03 16.15
N PHE A 31 9.65 -0.26 16.47
CA PHE A 31 10.61 -0.65 17.49
C PHE A 31 10.01 -0.70 18.89
N ASN A 32 9.14 0.26 19.24
CA ASN A 32 8.46 0.28 20.53
C ASN A 32 7.53 -0.93 20.70
N VAL A 33 6.87 -1.34 19.62
CA VAL A 33 6.05 -2.54 19.58
C VAL A 33 6.87 -3.80 19.77
N LYS A 34 8.00 -3.94 19.06
CA LYS A 34 8.92 -5.08 19.22
C LYS A 34 9.44 -5.19 20.65
N LYS A 35 9.79 -4.06 21.27
CA LYS A 35 10.19 -4.00 22.68
C LYS A 35 9.08 -4.52 23.59
N GLU A 36 7.83 -4.05 23.43
CA GLU A 36 6.71 -4.43 24.31
C GLU A 36 6.22 -5.87 24.10
N TYR A 37 6.14 -6.35 22.85
CA TYR A 37 5.52 -7.65 22.53
C TYR A 37 6.50 -8.79 22.34
N ALA A 38 7.74 -8.52 21.93
CA ALA A 38 8.76 -9.55 21.69
C ALA A 38 9.88 -9.52 22.73
N ASN A 39 9.83 -8.61 23.72
CA ASN A 39 10.90 -8.36 24.70
C ASN A 39 12.27 -8.14 24.02
N GLU A 40 12.27 -7.58 22.81
CA GLU A 40 13.50 -7.34 22.05
C GLU A 40 14.27 -6.18 22.72
N GLN A 41 15.47 -6.47 23.22
CA GLN A 41 16.34 -5.45 23.80
C GLN A 41 16.96 -4.62 22.67
N ARG A 42 16.72 -3.31 22.71
CA ARG A 42 17.25 -2.37 21.75
C ARG A 42 18.61 -1.87 22.23
N ILE A 43 19.67 -2.20 21.50
CA ILE A 43 20.99 -1.61 21.73
C ILE A 43 20.93 -0.17 21.20
N GLU A 44 21.12 0.79 22.10
CA GLU A 44 21.02 2.21 21.76
C GLU A 44 21.98 2.58 20.62
N ASN A 45 21.51 3.43 19.71
CA ASN A 45 22.26 3.95 18.56
C ASN A 45 22.72 2.90 17.52
N SER A 46 22.33 1.64 17.66
CA SER A 46 22.75 0.56 16.75
C SER A 46 21.90 0.47 15.46
N GLU A 47 20.82 1.23 15.34
CA GLU A 47 19.82 1.04 14.29
C GLU A 47 20.29 1.64 12.97
N LYS A 48 20.30 0.78 11.94
CA LYS A 48 20.75 1.10 10.59
C LYS A 48 19.59 0.98 9.61
N ILE A 49 19.40 2.01 8.80
CA ILE A 49 18.48 2.02 7.66
C ILE A 49 19.31 1.88 6.39
N THR A 50 19.00 0.87 5.61
CA THR A 50 19.56 0.67 4.28
C THR A 50 18.43 0.64 3.25
N CYS A 51 18.66 1.20 2.08
CA CYS A 51 17.75 1.12 0.95
C CYS A 51 18.39 0.20 -0.09
N ILE A 52 17.79 -0.97 -0.28
CA ILE A 52 18.18 -1.89 -1.35
C ILE A 52 17.12 -1.77 -2.44
N THR A 53 17.52 -1.24 -3.59
CA THR A 53 16.68 -1.31 -4.78
C THR A 53 16.81 -2.72 -5.33
N LEU A 54 15.72 -3.48 -5.27
CA LEU A 54 15.64 -4.83 -5.82
C LEU A 54 15.46 -4.78 -7.34
N ALA A 55 16.46 -4.22 -8.03
CA ALA A 55 16.40 -3.93 -9.47
C ALA A 55 16.14 -5.19 -10.32
N VAL A 56 16.65 -6.36 -9.90
CA VAL A 56 16.40 -7.65 -10.56
C VAL A 56 14.91 -7.99 -10.64
N TYR A 57 14.11 -7.47 -9.72
CA TYR A 57 12.69 -7.73 -9.66
C TYR A 57 11.85 -6.61 -10.28
N GLN A 58 12.45 -5.54 -10.79
CA GLN A 58 11.72 -4.41 -11.34
C GLN A 58 11.94 -4.33 -12.86
N SER A 59 10.85 -4.24 -13.62
CA SER A 59 10.95 -3.92 -15.05
C SER A 59 11.43 -2.48 -15.23
N SER A 60 12.35 -2.26 -16.17
CA SER A 60 12.76 -0.91 -16.58
C SER A 60 11.64 -0.16 -17.30
N GLU A 61 10.75 -0.88 -17.98
CA GLU A 61 9.61 -0.34 -18.71
C GLU A 61 8.31 -1.00 -18.26
N PHE A 62 7.31 -0.18 -17.95
CA PHE A 62 5.99 -0.65 -17.52
C PHE A 62 5.00 -0.73 -18.69
N VAL A 63 5.23 0.08 -19.72
CA VAL A 63 4.42 0.16 -20.93
C VAL A 63 5.38 0.16 -22.10
N HIS A 64 5.20 -0.80 -23.00
CA HIS A 64 5.98 -0.93 -24.22
C HIS A 64 5.05 -0.89 -25.43
N TYR A 65 5.33 -0.02 -26.39
CA TYR A 65 4.61 0.02 -27.66
C TYR A 65 5.39 -0.75 -28.72
N ASN A 66 4.79 -1.82 -29.23
CA ASN A 66 5.34 -2.58 -30.35
C ASN A 66 4.83 -1.94 -31.66
N GLU A 67 5.71 -1.28 -32.39
CA GLU A 67 5.37 -0.59 -33.64
C GLU A 67 4.92 -1.54 -34.75
N GLU A 68 5.59 -2.68 -34.91
CA GLU A 68 5.28 -3.67 -35.96
C GLU A 68 3.86 -4.23 -35.81
N LYS A 69 3.44 -4.52 -34.57
CA LYS A 69 2.13 -5.07 -34.24
C LYS A 69 1.10 -3.99 -33.91
N LYS A 70 1.51 -2.72 -33.85
CA LYS A 70 0.71 -1.57 -33.40
C LYS A 70 0.01 -1.84 -32.06
N GLN A 71 0.71 -2.43 -31.11
CA GLN A 71 0.13 -2.94 -29.86
C GLN A 71 0.87 -2.40 -28.63
N TYR A 72 0.12 -1.99 -27.61
CA TYR A 72 0.67 -1.70 -26.28
C TYR A 72 0.71 -2.97 -25.42
N THR A 73 1.85 -3.20 -24.77
CA THR A 73 2.03 -4.22 -23.74
C THR A 73 2.29 -3.52 -22.41
N CYS A 74 1.44 -3.79 -21.42
CA CYS A 74 1.53 -3.19 -20.09
C CYS A 74 1.83 -4.27 -19.05
N LEU A 75 2.83 -4.03 -18.20
CA LEU A 75 3.14 -4.87 -17.06
C LEU A 75 2.46 -4.30 -15.81
N VAL A 76 1.86 -5.17 -15.00
CA VAL A 76 1.20 -4.81 -13.74
C VAL A 76 1.51 -5.83 -12.65
N GLY A 77 1.49 -5.36 -11.40
CA GLY A 77 1.77 -6.21 -10.23
C GLY A 77 3.19 -6.76 -10.22
N ASP A 78 3.33 -8.02 -9.83
CA ASP A 78 4.64 -8.69 -9.67
C ASP A 78 5.41 -8.80 -11.00
N ALA A 79 4.73 -8.77 -12.14
CA ALA A 79 5.35 -8.71 -13.45
C ALA A 79 6.04 -7.35 -13.74
N ALA A 80 5.62 -6.29 -13.06
CA ALA A 80 6.17 -4.95 -13.21
C ALA A 80 7.21 -4.60 -12.14
N PHE A 81 6.97 -5.03 -10.90
CA PHE A 81 7.88 -4.83 -9.78
C PHE A 81 7.68 -5.94 -8.72
N GLY A 82 8.74 -6.63 -8.36
CA GLY A 82 8.78 -7.47 -7.18
C GLY A 82 9.18 -6.62 -5.98
N VAL A 83 8.25 -6.52 -5.05
CA VAL A 83 8.47 -5.93 -3.73
C VAL A 83 8.22 -7.02 -2.67
N PRO A 84 8.76 -6.88 -1.46
CA PRO A 84 8.56 -7.87 -0.40
C PRO A 84 7.06 -8.14 -0.13
N PHE A 85 6.75 -9.42 0.15
CA PHE A 85 5.44 -10.10 0.16
C PHE A 85 4.18 -9.31 0.55
N PHE A 86 4.23 -8.39 1.53
CA PHE A 86 3.04 -7.66 1.98
C PHE A 86 2.76 -6.38 1.20
N ARG A 87 3.76 -5.82 0.51
CA ARG A 87 3.60 -4.61 -0.32
C ARG A 87 3.26 -4.93 -1.77
N SER A 88 3.56 -6.14 -2.23
CA SER A 88 3.36 -6.54 -3.63
C SER A 88 1.90 -6.53 -4.00
N LEU A 89 1.06 -7.12 -3.15
CA LEU A 89 -0.38 -7.17 -3.37
C LEU A 89 -1.00 -5.75 -3.44
N ASN A 90 -0.72 -4.89 -2.47
CA ASN A 90 -1.29 -3.54 -2.42
C ASN A 90 -0.82 -2.69 -3.62
N ASN A 91 0.47 -2.75 -3.94
CA ASN A 91 1.01 -2.01 -5.07
C ASN A 91 0.49 -2.56 -6.40
N GLY A 92 0.36 -3.88 -6.52
CA GLY A 92 -0.21 -4.54 -7.69
C GLY A 92 -1.67 -4.13 -7.93
N ILE A 93 -2.51 -4.14 -6.89
CA ILE A 93 -3.90 -3.68 -6.97
C ILE A 93 -3.96 -2.21 -7.40
N LEU A 94 -3.14 -1.35 -6.79
CA LEU A 94 -3.10 0.08 -7.14
C LEU A 94 -2.68 0.30 -8.61
N CYS A 95 -1.68 -0.45 -9.08
CA CYS A 95 -1.19 -0.38 -10.45
C CYS A 95 -2.25 -0.84 -11.45
N SER A 96 -2.88 -1.99 -11.18
CA SER A 96 -3.97 -2.53 -12.00
C SER A 96 -5.17 -1.59 -12.08
N LYS A 97 -5.54 -0.94 -10.97
CA LYS A 97 -6.59 0.09 -10.96
C LYS A 97 -6.24 1.23 -11.91
N LYS A 98 -5.04 1.82 -11.77
CA LYS A 98 -4.61 2.93 -12.62
C LYS A 98 -4.62 2.56 -14.09
N LEU A 99 -4.13 1.37 -14.42
CA LEU A 99 -4.18 0.86 -15.80
C LEU A 99 -5.63 0.72 -16.29
N SER A 100 -6.51 0.12 -15.49
CA SER A 100 -7.93 -0.04 -15.83
C SER A 100 -8.61 1.30 -16.06
N LEU A 101 -8.31 2.32 -15.26
CA LEU A 101 -8.86 3.67 -15.44
C LEU A 101 -8.34 4.32 -16.72
N CYS A 102 -7.05 4.20 -17.02
CA CYS A 102 -6.48 4.71 -18.27
C CYS A 102 -7.11 4.03 -19.49
N ILE A 103 -7.25 2.70 -19.46
CA ILE A 103 -7.90 1.94 -20.53
C ILE A 103 -9.36 2.39 -20.68
N HIS A 104 -10.08 2.54 -19.58
CA HIS A 104 -11.46 3.03 -19.59
C HIS A 104 -11.55 4.41 -20.22
N SER A 105 -10.68 5.35 -19.84
CA SER A 105 -10.64 6.70 -20.44
C SER A 105 -10.38 6.67 -21.94
N CYS A 106 -9.45 5.82 -22.41
CA CYS A 106 -9.18 5.67 -23.84
C CYS A 106 -10.42 5.18 -24.62
N PHE A 107 -11.20 4.25 -24.04
CA PHE A 107 -12.43 3.77 -24.66
C PHE A 107 -13.61 4.74 -24.49
N SER A 108 -13.69 5.47 -23.37
CA SER A 108 -14.77 6.41 -23.11
C SER A 108 -14.67 7.62 -24.03
N GLU A 109 -13.47 8.16 -24.27
CA GLU A 109 -13.22 9.21 -25.27
C GLU A 109 -13.62 8.75 -26.67
N TYR A 110 -13.34 7.49 -27.03
CA TYR A 110 -13.77 6.90 -28.29
C TYR A 110 -15.31 6.80 -28.40
N SER A 111 -15.98 6.41 -27.31
CA SER A 111 -17.45 6.28 -27.28
C SER A 111 -18.21 7.62 -27.18
N SER A 112 -17.56 8.66 -26.63
CA SER A 112 -18.13 10.00 -26.43
C SER A 112 -18.29 10.79 -27.74
N GLN A 113 -17.60 10.39 -28.81
CA GLN A 113 -17.88 10.89 -30.16
C GLN A 113 -19.18 10.31 -30.76
N THR A 114 -19.70 9.20 -30.21
CA THR A 114 -20.93 8.54 -30.71
C THR A 114 -22.16 8.73 -29.84
N TYR A 115 -22.04 9.12 -28.56
CA TYR A 115 -23.19 9.33 -27.69
C TYR A 115 -23.03 10.60 -26.83
N ARG A 116 -23.69 11.69 -27.27
CA ARG A 116 -24.01 12.82 -26.38
C ARG A 116 -25.00 12.32 -25.32
N SER A 117 -24.56 12.30 -24.06
CA SER A 117 -25.41 11.97 -22.93
C SER A 117 -26.55 12.98 -22.80
N GLY A 118 -27.77 12.55 -23.07
CA GLY A 118 -28.97 13.26 -22.63
C GLY A 118 -29.12 13.18 -21.13
N ASP A 119 -29.57 14.28 -20.54
CA ASP A 119 -29.97 14.48 -19.15
C ASP A 119 -30.53 13.23 -18.45
N LEU A 120 -30.21 13.01 -17.17
CA LEU A 120 -30.75 11.90 -16.36
C LEU A 120 -32.28 11.81 -16.41
N LEU A 121 -32.95 12.97 -16.51
CA LEU A 121 -34.40 13.08 -16.69
C LEU A 121 -34.88 12.59 -18.06
N THR A 122 -34.07 12.75 -19.10
CA THR A 122 -34.36 12.17 -20.42
C THR A 122 -34.20 10.66 -20.43
N ASN A 123 -33.25 10.10 -19.68
CA ASN A 123 -33.10 8.64 -19.53
C ASN A 123 -34.26 8.03 -18.73
N LEU A 124 -34.74 8.68 -17.68
CA LEU A 124 -35.92 8.24 -16.92
C LEU A 124 -37.22 8.36 -17.74
N LYS A 125 -37.38 9.46 -18.50
CA LYS A 125 -38.50 9.62 -19.44
C LYS A 125 -38.43 8.61 -20.58
N PHE A 126 -37.23 8.27 -21.08
CA PHE A 126 -37.06 7.20 -22.07
C PHE A 126 -37.41 5.83 -21.49
N ALA A 127 -36.99 5.52 -20.26
CA ALA A 127 -37.33 4.27 -19.59
C ALA A 127 -38.85 4.11 -19.39
N LEU A 128 -39.53 5.17 -18.94
CA LEU A 128 -40.99 5.19 -18.75
C LEU A 128 -41.78 5.23 -20.07
N LYS A 129 -41.23 5.82 -21.14
CA LYS A 129 -41.85 5.80 -22.47
C LYS A 129 -41.61 4.46 -23.19
N LYS A 130 -40.52 3.77 -22.88
CA LYS A 130 -40.18 2.43 -23.39
C LYS A 130 -41.13 1.37 -22.84
N THR A 131 -41.46 1.40 -21.54
CA THR A 131 -42.45 0.45 -20.96
C THR A 131 -43.85 0.61 -21.56
N LYS A 132 -44.23 1.81 -22.00
CA LYS A 132 -45.52 2.07 -22.65
C LYS A 132 -45.56 1.60 -24.12
N ASN A 133 -44.42 1.65 -24.82
CA ASN A 133 -44.30 1.15 -26.20
C ASN A 133 -44.14 -0.39 -26.26
N GLU A 134 -43.49 -1.02 -25.28
CA GLU A 134 -43.38 -2.49 -25.20
C GLU A 134 -44.76 -3.17 -25.15
N LEU A 135 -45.76 -2.55 -24.52
CA LEU A 135 -47.15 -3.04 -24.54
C LEU A 135 -47.82 -2.93 -25.92
N HIS A 136 -47.42 -1.96 -26.75
CA HIS A 136 -47.96 -1.76 -28.10
C HIS A 136 -47.26 -2.66 -29.15
N TYR A 137 -46.05 -3.15 -28.86
CA TYR A 137 -45.29 -4.04 -29.75
C TYR A 137 -45.63 -5.53 -29.62
N LEU A 138 -46.26 -5.94 -28.52
CA LEU A 138 -46.84 -7.29 -28.39
C LEU A 138 -47.99 -7.54 -29.38
N ILE A 139 -48.54 -6.48 -30.00
CA ILE A 139 -49.69 -6.55 -30.92
C ILE A 139 -49.25 -6.58 -32.40
N ASN A 140 -47.98 -6.33 -32.75
CA ASN A 140 -47.55 -6.24 -34.15
C ASN A 140 -46.39 -7.20 -34.49
N TRP A 141 -46.77 -8.46 -34.68
CA TRP A 141 -45.92 -9.64 -34.81
C TRP A 141 -45.26 -9.81 -36.18
N ASN A 142 -44.69 -8.75 -36.75
CA ASN A 142 -44.01 -8.83 -38.05
C ASN A 142 -42.66 -8.11 -38.00
N LYS A 143 -41.66 -8.78 -37.39
CA LYS A 143 -40.29 -8.97 -37.92
C LYS A 143 -39.41 -9.64 -36.85
N PRO A 144 -38.99 -10.91 -37.02
CA PRO A 144 -38.14 -11.62 -36.06
C PRO A 144 -36.79 -10.91 -35.81
N LEU A 145 -36.31 -10.15 -36.80
CA LEU A 145 -35.09 -9.34 -36.68
C LEU A 145 -35.22 -8.22 -35.62
N ASN A 146 -36.41 -7.63 -35.49
CA ASN A 146 -36.64 -6.55 -34.55
C ASN A 146 -36.75 -7.10 -33.12
N ALA A 147 -37.39 -8.26 -32.95
CA ALA A 147 -37.44 -8.97 -31.67
C ALA A 147 -36.04 -9.41 -31.22
N TYR A 148 -35.21 -9.90 -32.15
CA TYR A 148 -33.82 -10.24 -31.85
C TYR A 148 -32.99 -9.00 -31.47
N ASN A 149 -33.13 -7.90 -32.21
CA ASN A 149 -32.43 -6.66 -31.90
C ASN A 149 -32.82 -6.12 -30.50
N GLN A 150 -34.11 -6.18 -30.15
CA GLN A 150 -34.60 -5.81 -28.83
C GLN A 150 -34.03 -6.71 -27.73
N TYR A 151 -33.98 -8.03 -27.97
CA TYR A 151 -33.38 -8.99 -27.05
C TYR A 151 -31.89 -8.70 -26.81
N VAL A 152 -31.12 -8.48 -27.87
CA VAL A 152 -29.68 -8.17 -27.76
C VAL A 152 -29.46 -6.85 -27.02
N HIS A 153 -30.27 -5.82 -27.30
CA HIS A 153 -30.21 -4.57 -26.54
C HIS A 153 -30.59 -4.76 -25.06
N ALA A 154 -31.57 -5.62 -24.74
CA ALA A 154 -31.91 -5.93 -23.35
C ALA A 154 -30.74 -6.63 -22.64
N LEU A 155 -30.11 -7.61 -23.31
CA LEU A 155 -28.94 -8.33 -22.80
C LEU A 155 -27.77 -7.36 -22.52
N ALA A 156 -27.45 -6.49 -23.49
CA ALA A 156 -26.39 -5.50 -23.35
C ALA A 156 -26.64 -4.52 -22.19
N ASN A 157 -27.89 -4.07 -21.99
CA ASN A 157 -28.24 -3.20 -20.87
C ASN A 157 -28.07 -3.92 -19.52
N VAL A 158 -28.42 -5.20 -19.45
CA VAL A 158 -28.20 -6.02 -18.23
C VAL A 158 -26.70 -6.14 -17.95
N GLU A 159 -25.88 -6.40 -18.96
CA GLU A 159 -24.43 -6.47 -18.82
C GLU A 159 -23.81 -5.14 -18.37
N VAL A 160 -24.27 -4.01 -18.92
CA VAL A 160 -23.85 -2.66 -18.49
C VAL A 160 -24.17 -2.44 -17.02
N ILE A 161 -25.40 -2.76 -16.58
CA ILE A 161 -25.79 -2.63 -15.16
C ILE A 161 -24.92 -3.53 -14.27
N PHE A 162 -24.63 -4.76 -14.71
CA PHE A 162 -23.73 -5.65 -13.97
C PHE A 162 -22.30 -5.09 -13.91
N ALA A 163 -21.81 -4.49 -14.99
CA ALA A 163 -20.50 -3.86 -15.03
C ALA A 163 -20.43 -2.64 -14.09
N GLU A 164 -21.44 -1.78 -14.10
CA GLU A 164 -21.55 -0.63 -13.18
C GLU A 164 -21.60 -1.09 -11.72
N LYS A 165 -22.38 -2.12 -11.40
CA LYS A 165 -22.41 -2.72 -10.06
C LYS A 165 -21.05 -3.28 -9.65
N LYS A 166 -20.36 -3.99 -10.55
CA LYS A 166 -19.01 -4.48 -10.31
C LYS A 166 -18.02 -3.34 -10.08
N ALA A 167 -18.09 -2.26 -10.86
CA ALA A 167 -17.25 -1.08 -10.68
C ALA A 167 -17.50 -0.40 -9.32
N ALA A 168 -18.77 -0.23 -8.93
CA ALA A 168 -19.14 0.32 -7.63
C ALA A 168 -18.65 -0.56 -6.46
N LEU A 169 -18.79 -1.89 -6.60
CA LEU A 169 -18.28 -2.85 -5.62
C LEU A 169 -16.75 -2.77 -5.52
N LEU A 170 -16.04 -2.71 -6.66
CA LEU A 170 -14.59 -2.54 -6.69
C LEU A 170 -14.19 -1.24 -5.98
N PHE A 171 -14.86 -0.13 -6.26
CA PHE A 171 -14.62 1.14 -5.56
C PHE A 171 -14.85 1.03 -4.03
N ALA A 172 -15.91 0.35 -3.60
CA ALA A 172 -16.16 0.12 -2.17
C ALA A 172 -15.04 -0.74 -1.55
N THR A 173 -14.62 -1.82 -2.23
CA THR A 173 -13.51 -2.64 -1.77
C THR A 173 -12.19 -1.87 -1.77
N GLU A 174 -12.00 -0.89 -2.64
CA GLU A 174 -10.83 -0.02 -2.65
C GLU A 174 -10.83 0.98 -1.50
N VAL A 175 -11.98 1.54 -1.14
CA VAL A 175 -12.08 2.39 0.06
C VAL A 175 -11.72 1.55 1.29
N VAL A 176 -12.25 0.33 1.38
CA VAL A 176 -11.90 -0.62 2.44
C VAL A 176 -10.42 -0.97 2.39
N ASN A 177 -9.86 -1.32 1.22
CA ASN A 177 -8.45 -1.69 1.06
C ASN A 177 -7.49 -0.52 1.29
N LYS A 178 -7.90 0.72 1.04
CA LYS A 178 -7.13 1.92 1.37
C LYS A 178 -7.10 2.15 2.88
N ILE A 179 -8.24 1.95 3.54
CA ILE A 179 -8.34 2.01 5.00
C ILE A 179 -7.49 0.90 5.63
N THR A 180 -7.59 -0.34 5.14
CA THR A 180 -6.87 -1.50 5.68
C THR A 180 -5.40 -1.57 5.25
N GLY A 181 -5.04 -0.99 4.11
CA GLY A 181 -3.66 -0.98 3.58
C GLY A 181 -2.77 0.13 4.13
N THR A 182 -3.37 1.20 4.67
CA THR A 182 -2.63 2.30 5.33
C THR A 182 -2.17 1.91 6.74
N VAL A 183 -2.82 0.92 7.35
CA VAL A 183 -2.54 0.50 8.72
C VAL A 183 -2.06 -0.95 8.67
N PRO A 184 -0.85 -1.29 9.16
CA PRO A 184 -0.46 -2.69 9.27
C PRO A 184 -1.54 -3.41 10.09
N TRP A 185 -2.06 -4.55 9.64
CA TRP A 185 -3.19 -5.25 10.29
C TRP A 185 -2.94 -5.58 11.77
N GLN A 186 -1.67 -5.57 12.20
CA GLN A 186 -1.26 -5.72 13.59
C GLN A 186 -1.54 -4.47 14.45
N VAL A 187 -1.58 -3.27 13.85
CA VAL A 187 -1.85 -1.98 14.50
C VAL A 187 -3.36 -1.68 14.54
N ASN A 188 -4.15 -2.23 13.60
CA ASN A 188 -5.61 -2.04 13.58
C ASN A 188 -6.36 -2.76 14.73
N LYS A 189 -5.66 -3.59 15.52
CA LYS A 189 -6.15 -4.13 16.79
C LYS A 189 -5.94 -3.19 17.97
N TRP A 190 -5.22 -2.09 17.80
CA TRP A 190 -4.87 -1.19 18.90
C TRP A 190 -5.78 0.01 18.93
N SER A 191 -6.30 0.32 20.11
CA SER A 191 -7.03 1.56 20.33
C SER A 191 -6.13 2.77 20.04
N PRO A 192 -6.69 3.92 19.62
CA PRO A 192 -5.92 5.16 19.42
C PRO A 192 -5.04 5.52 20.62
N SER A 193 -5.54 5.27 21.84
CA SER A 193 -4.79 5.45 23.10
C SER A 193 -3.53 4.58 23.20
N LYS A 194 -3.56 3.35 22.69
CA LYS A 194 -2.37 2.48 22.64
C LYS A 194 -1.37 2.99 21.63
N VAL A 195 -1.83 3.48 20.48
CA VAL A 195 -0.94 4.06 19.46
C VAL A 195 -0.26 5.32 20.01
N GLU A 196 -0.99 6.21 20.69
CA GLU A 196 -0.43 7.38 21.36
C GLU A 196 0.60 7.01 22.43
N LYS A 197 0.33 5.96 23.23
CA LYS A 197 1.31 5.41 24.19
C LYS A 197 2.62 5.01 23.49
N PHE A 198 2.56 4.41 22.29
CA PHE A 198 3.74 4.04 21.53
C PHE A 198 4.42 5.20 20.81
N LYS A 199 3.70 6.30 20.54
CA LYS A 199 4.28 7.54 20.00
C LYS A 199 5.00 8.36 21.06
N GLN A 200 4.55 8.28 22.31
CA GLN A 200 5.22 8.88 23.45
C GLN A 200 6.51 8.10 23.73
N THR A 201 7.55 8.46 22.99
CA THR A 201 8.94 8.05 23.23
C THR A 201 9.29 8.60 24.61
N LYS A 202 9.09 7.77 25.64
CA LYS A 202 9.52 8.08 26.99
C LYS A 202 11.01 8.41 26.95
N ASN A 203 11.35 9.68 27.17
CA ASN A 203 12.67 10.15 27.58
C ASN A 203 12.98 9.65 29.01
N ASP A 204 12.76 8.36 29.29
CA ASP A 204 12.97 7.76 30.61
C ASP A 204 14.47 7.73 30.98
N ASN A 205 15.36 8.05 30.05
CA ASN A 205 16.81 8.10 30.29
C ASN A 205 17.25 9.36 31.07
N ASN A 206 16.39 10.39 31.24
CA ASN A 206 16.76 11.59 32.01
C ASN A 206 16.39 11.54 33.51
N GLU A 207 15.59 10.56 33.96
CA GLU A 207 15.19 10.48 35.37
C GLU A 207 16.03 9.47 36.19
N SER A 208 16.83 8.62 35.54
CA SER A 208 17.69 7.65 36.23
C SER A 208 19.12 8.13 36.48
N GLU A 209 19.56 9.24 35.88
CA GLU A 209 20.90 9.81 36.08
C GLU A 209 20.99 10.83 37.24
N ILE A 210 19.86 11.23 37.84
CA ILE A 210 19.83 12.23 38.93
C ILE A 210 19.87 11.59 40.33
N ILE A 211 19.74 10.25 40.47
CA ILE A 211 19.60 9.60 41.79
C ILE A 211 20.88 8.87 42.26
N MET A 212 21.98 8.85 41.50
CA MET A 212 23.20 8.09 41.88
C MET A 212 24.44 8.92 42.26
N ASN A 213 24.33 10.22 42.50
CA ASN A 213 25.51 11.05 42.77
C ASN A 213 25.72 11.54 44.22
N ASP A 214 24.91 11.12 45.20
CA ASP A 214 25.04 11.68 46.56
C ASP A 214 25.66 10.78 47.63
N ASP A 215 25.96 9.50 47.41
CA ASP A 215 26.58 8.66 48.47
C ASP A 215 27.56 7.60 47.92
N VAL A 216 28.69 8.03 47.35
CA VAL A 216 29.87 7.16 47.23
C VAL A 216 30.99 7.76 48.07
N ASP A 217 30.95 7.41 49.35
CA ASP A 217 32.12 7.45 50.23
C ASP A 217 33.25 6.67 49.54
N THR A 218 34.27 7.42 49.12
CA THR A 218 35.57 6.91 48.71
C THR A 218 36.17 6.08 49.83
N MET A 219 35.93 4.77 49.77
CA MET A 219 36.65 3.78 50.56
C MET A 219 37.89 3.40 49.77
N GLU A 220 39.04 3.95 50.17
CA GLU A 220 40.36 3.53 49.70
C GLU A 220 40.48 2.01 49.91
N MET A 221 40.55 1.26 48.81
CA MET A 221 40.96 -0.15 48.84
C MET A 221 42.38 -0.25 48.33
N ASP A 222 43.23 -0.73 49.24
CA ASP A 222 44.64 -1.01 49.07
C ASP A 222 44.94 -1.86 47.84
N ASP A 223 45.98 -1.43 47.12
CA ASP A 223 46.70 -2.17 46.09
C ASP A 223 47.25 -3.48 46.68
N GLN A 224 46.58 -4.61 46.43
CA GLN A 224 47.22 -5.92 46.50
C GLN A 224 46.79 -6.84 45.36
N ASN A 225 47.76 -7.12 44.48
CA ASN A 225 48.03 -8.39 43.81
C ASN A 225 46.88 -9.12 43.12
N TYR A 226 46.86 -9.08 41.79
CA TYR A 226 46.66 -10.29 40.99
C TYR A 226 47.57 -10.29 39.76
N GLU A 227 48.70 -10.98 39.93
CA GLU A 227 49.50 -11.57 38.85
C GLU A 227 48.74 -12.72 38.17
N LEU A 228 48.90 -12.77 36.83
CA LEU A 228 49.10 -13.96 35.99
C LEU A 228 48.14 -15.17 36.11
N VAL A 229 47.34 -15.40 35.06
CA VAL A 229 47.24 -16.70 34.32
C VAL A 229 46.74 -16.34 32.89
N GLN A 230 47.59 -16.23 31.87
CA GLN A 230 48.07 -17.27 30.93
C GLN A 230 46.99 -18.10 30.20
N GLU A 231 47.06 -18.00 28.86
CA GLU A 231 46.83 -19.05 27.85
C GLU A 231 45.57 -19.92 27.93
N PHE A 232 44.69 -19.79 26.93
CA PHE A 232 44.03 -20.97 26.34
C PHE A 232 43.77 -20.75 24.84
N ASP A 233 44.67 -21.33 24.06
CA ASP A 233 44.50 -22.15 22.85
C ASP A 233 43.45 -21.83 21.79
N LEU A 234 44.00 -21.61 20.59
CA LEU A 234 43.45 -21.96 19.29
C LEU A 234 43.01 -23.43 19.24
N ILE A 235 41.77 -23.70 18.82
CA ILE A 235 41.39 -24.96 18.19
C ILE A 235 40.51 -24.67 16.97
N THR A 236 41.10 -24.98 15.81
CA THR A 236 40.56 -25.34 14.46
C THR A 236 39.22 -24.78 13.99
#